data_AF-A0AAJ2J2U3-F1
#
_entry.id   AF-A0AAJ2J2U3-F1
#
_cell.length_a   1.000
_cell.length_b   1.000
_cell.length_c   1.000
_cell.angle_alpha   90.00
_cell.angle_beta   90.00
_cell.angle_gamma   90.00
#
_symmetry.space_group_name_H-M   'P 1'
#
loop_
_entity.id
_entity.type
_entity.pdbx_description
1 polymer ?
#
loop_
_entity_poly.entity_id
_entity_poly.type
_entity_poly.pdbx_seq_one_letter_code
_entity_poly.pdbx_strand_id
1 'polypeptide(L)'
;MIEQFSNSIKATLYDRISSPLSSGFIISWCLWNYKFLIVLFSSMKPYDKYSELDIITSNSVIKISGWDPLGYLLSNGLAFPLISAVAFIILYPIPSEFMYKYWLKSQNKLRDARNEIEKTLLLSVDESAKIKRVSFEQEKHFLDLISIKDKMIEDSKIQNESLTAHATVLKEKNHELTGKLNELNEKHSTSTKELSEITEVCNEMKRENADLNSKLKVFNDSEISLLRLSGEKSDEKQTKSLDFHLPNKLQSDIFMALVSNGSLRSERLKEYVSSENNQLSINIAIRKLVEQNYITMTGNDELRMTKKGEDLAVFCGLA
;
A
#
# COMPACT_ATOMS: atom_id res chain seq x y z
N MET A 1 -16.24 88.01 11.66
CA MET A 1 -17.03 87.65 12.86
C MET A 1 -18.39 87.02 12.51
N ILE A 2 -19.23 87.64 11.67
CA ILE A 2 -20.53 87.05 11.24
C ILE A 2 -20.33 85.71 10.49
N GLU A 3 -19.30 85.60 9.66
CA GLU A 3 -18.98 84.33 8.96
C GLU A 3 -18.48 83.24 9.91
N GLN A 4 -17.67 83.58 10.91
CA GLN A 4 -17.21 82.63 11.93
C GLN A 4 -18.37 82.14 12.82
N PHE A 5 -19.32 83.02 13.12
CA PHE A 5 -20.55 82.68 13.83
C PHE A 5 -21.46 81.77 12.98
N SER A 6 -21.63 82.08 11.68
CA SER A 6 -22.36 81.24 10.71
C SER A 6 -21.74 79.85 10.58
N ASN A 7 -20.40 79.76 10.52
CA ASN A 7 -19.70 78.48 10.42
C ASN A 7 -19.77 77.66 11.71
N SER A 8 -19.72 78.32 12.89
CA SER A 8 -19.90 77.65 14.19
C SER A 8 -21.32 77.11 14.39
N ILE A 9 -22.34 77.89 13.97
CA ILE A 9 -23.74 77.42 13.96
C ILE A 9 -23.89 76.25 13.00
N LYS A 10 -23.36 76.34 11.78
CA LYS A 10 -23.42 75.22 10.81
C LYS A 10 -22.76 73.98 11.36
N ALA A 11 -21.55 74.07 11.92
CA ALA A 11 -20.85 72.91 12.49
C ALA A 11 -21.64 72.27 13.64
N THR A 12 -22.16 73.08 14.57
CA THR A 12 -22.97 72.59 15.69
C THR A 12 -24.29 72.00 15.23
N LEU A 13 -24.91 72.58 14.20
CA LEU A 13 -26.16 72.09 13.63
C LEU A 13 -25.93 70.79 12.85
N TYR A 14 -24.82 70.66 12.11
CA TYR A 14 -24.43 69.42 11.43
C TYR A 14 -24.14 68.30 12.43
N ASP A 15 -23.41 68.58 13.51
CA ASP A 15 -23.10 67.60 14.57
C ASP A 15 -24.34 67.18 15.35
N ARG A 16 -25.38 68.03 15.45
CA ARG A 16 -26.63 67.70 16.12
C ARG A 16 -27.64 67.03 15.18
N ILE A 17 -27.72 67.43 13.91
CA ILE A 17 -28.57 66.83 12.87
C ILE A 17 -28.07 65.43 12.48
N SER A 18 -26.78 65.15 12.63
CA SER A 18 -26.20 63.82 12.41
C SER A 18 -26.72 62.76 13.40
N SER A 19 -27.30 63.16 14.53
CA SER A 19 -28.00 62.24 15.42
C SER A 19 -29.34 61.81 14.78
N PRO A 20 -29.60 60.50 14.63
CA PRO A 20 -30.87 59.98 14.14
C PRO A 20 -32.07 60.49 14.98
N LEU A 21 -31.85 60.75 16.27
CA LEU A 21 -32.87 61.28 17.16
C LEU A 21 -33.22 62.72 16.87
N SER A 22 -32.23 63.58 16.62
CA SER A 22 -32.48 64.99 16.32
C SER A 22 -33.14 65.16 14.95
N SER A 23 -32.66 64.44 13.94
CA SER A 23 -33.25 64.49 12.58
C SER A 23 -34.66 63.89 12.58
N GLY A 24 -34.86 62.75 13.23
CA GLY A 24 -36.17 62.14 13.43
C GLY A 24 -37.13 63.05 14.22
N PHE A 25 -36.64 63.73 15.26
CA PHE A 25 -37.42 64.69 16.03
C PHE A 25 -37.83 65.90 15.21
N ILE A 26 -36.92 66.52 14.45
CA ILE A 26 -37.25 67.68 13.60
C ILE A 26 -38.33 67.30 12.58
N ILE A 27 -38.17 66.16 11.88
CA ILE A 27 -39.15 65.70 10.90
C ILE A 27 -40.50 65.41 11.56
N SER A 28 -40.49 64.67 12.68
CA SER A 28 -41.69 64.36 13.46
C SER A 28 -42.37 65.63 13.99
N TRP A 29 -41.60 66.60 14.47
CA TRP A 29 -42.09 67.87 14.96
C TRP A 29 -42.75 68.68 13.86
N CYS A 30 -42.14 68.75 12.67
CA CYS A 30 -42.73 69.37 11.49
C CYS A 30 -44.03 68.67 11.07
N LEU A 31 -44.11 67.34 11.18
CA LEU A 31 -45.29 66.55 10.84
C LEU A 31 -46.45 66.84 11.82
N TRP A 32 -46.18 66.83 13.11
CA TRP A 32 -47.18 67.10 14.16
C TRP A 32 -47.59 68.57 14.22
N ASN A 33 -46.67 69.49 13.93
CA ASN A 33 -46.89 70.94 13.95
C ASN A 33 -47.05 71.52 12.53
N TYR A 34 -47.56 70.74 11.57
CA TYR A 34 -47.67 71.17 10.18
C TYR A 34 -48.54 72.42 10.00
N LYS A 35 -49.62 72.57 10.80
CA LYS A 35 -50.48 73.76 10.79
C LYS A 35 -49.71 75.02 11.18
N PHE A 36 -48.83 74.91 12.17
CA PHE A 36 -47.95 76.00 12.58
C PHE A 36 -47.00 76.40 11.45
N LEU A 37 -46.38 75.44 10.76
CA LEU A 37 -45.53 75.70 9.61
C LEU A 37 -46.30 76.37 8.45
N ILE A 38 -47.52 75.90 8.16
CA ILE A 38 -48.37 76.50 7.12
C ILE A 38 -48.66 77.97 7.44
N VAL A 39 -49.07 78.29 8.68
CA VAL A 39 -49.34 79.68 9.07
C VAL A 39 -48.06 80.52 9.05
N LEU A 40 -46.94 79.96 9.50
CA LEU A 40 -45.63 80.63 9.50
C LEU A 40 -45.22 81.05 8.08
N PHE A 41 -45.30 80.12 7.12
CA PHE A 41 -44.95 80.35 5.72
C PHE A 41 -46.07 80.98 4.86
N SER A 42 -47.26 81.14 5.41
CA SER A 42 -48.36 81.83 4.71
C SER A 42 -48.06 83.33 4.50
N SER A 43 -48.62 83.91 3.44
CA SER A 43 -48.52 85.36 3.15
C SER A 43 -49.55 86.21 3.90
N MET A 44 -50.14 85.70 4.99
CA MET A 44 -51.14 86.41 5.79
C MET A 44 -50.55 87.64 6.48
N LYS A 45 -51.39 88.65 6.76
CA LYS A 45 -50.97 89.81 7.55
C LYS A 45 -50.63 89.36 8.97
N PRO A 46 -49.69 90.03 9.67
CA PRO A 46 -49.27 89.61 11.01
C PRO A 46 -50.42 89.41 12.00
N TYR A 47 -51.46 90.25 11.92
CA TYR A 47 -52.65 90.16 12.78
C TYR A 47 -53.44 88.86 12.57
N ASP A 48 -53.71 88.52 11.31
CA ASP A 48 -54.46 87.30 10.94
C ASP A 48 -53.66 86.03 11.32
N LYS A 49 -52.33 86.09 11.27
CA LYS A 49 -51.49 84.99 11.75
C LYS A 49 -51.68 84.73 13.25
N TYR A 50 -51.77 85.78 14.07
CA TYR A 50 -51.96 85.61 15.52
C TYR A 50 -53.33 84.99 15.84
N SER A 51 -54.40 85.43 15.17
CA SER A 51 -55.73 84.84 15.38
C SER A 51 -55.78 83.37 14.96
N GLU A 52 -55.17 83.02 13.83
CA GLU A 52 -55.13 81.64 13.36
C GLU A 52 -54.26 80.75 14.27
N LEU A 53 -53.13 81.26 14.79
CA LEU A 53 -52.32 80.54 15.76
C LEU A 53 -53.06 80.29 17.08
N ASP A 54 -53.87 81.24 17.54
CA ASP A 54 -54.68 81.09 18.76
C ASP A 54 -55.81 80.06 18.55
N ILE A 55 -56.42 80.04 17.36
CA ILE A 55 -57.41 79.02 16.96
C ILE A 55 -56.74 77.63 16.87
N ILE A 56 -55.55 77.52 16.28
CA ILE A 56 -54.83 76.24 16.18
C ILE A 56 -54.47 75.69 17.56
N THR A 57 -54.06 76.57 18.47
CA THR A 57 -53.71 76.21 19.85
C THR A 57 -54.94 75.76 20.63
N SER A 58 -56.06 76.48 20.48
CA SER A 58 -57.32 76.21 21.20
C SER A 58 -58.14 75.03 20.66
N ASN A 59 -58.01 74.69 19.37
CA ASN A 59 -58.75 73.61 18.69
C ASN A 59 -57.94 72.30 18.56
N SER A 60 -56.86 72.16 19.34
CA SER A 60 -56.05 70.94 19.35
C SER A 60 -56.66 69.86 20.23
N VAL A 61 -56.52 68.61 19.79
CA VAL A 61 -57.37 67.45 20.14
C VAL A 61 -57.23 66.97 21.60
N ILE A 62 -56.20 67.40 22.34
CA ILE A 62 -55.89 66.86 23.67
C ILE A 62 -55.71 68.03 24.65
N LYS A 63 -56.82 68.54 25.18
CA LYS A 63 -56.80 69.43 26.35
C LYS A 63 -56.51 68.59 27.59
N ILE A 64 -55.26 68.57 28.02
CA ILE A 64 -54.92 68.03 29.34
C ILE A 64 -55.41 69.05 30.37
N SER A 65 -56.57 68.73 30.96
CA SER A 65 -57.29 69.50 31.97
C SER A 65 -56.38 70.31 32.91
N GLY A 66 -56.45 71.65 32.81
CA GLY A 66 -55.97 72.60 33.83
C GLY A 66 -54.76 73.47 33.48
N TRP A 67 -54.08 73.26 32.35
CA TRP A 67 -52.85 73.99 31.97
C TRP A 67 -52.89 74.43 30.50
N ASP A 68 -53.80 75.34 30.15
CA ASP A 68 -54.22 75.61 28.77
C ASP A 68 -53.13 76.09 27.77
N PRO A 69 -52.03 76.78 28.15
CA PRO A 69 -50.93 77.05 27.20
C PRO A 69 -49.78 76.04 27.30
N LEU A 70 -49.41 75.65 28.52
CA LEU A 70 -48.24 74.81 28.79
C LEU A 70 -48.48 73.35 28.40
N GLY A 71 -49.70 72.84 28.59
CA GLY A 71 -50.07 71.47 28.23
C GLY A 71 -49.98 71.22 26.73
N TYR A 72 -50.38 72.19 25.90
CA TYR A 72 -50.25 72.11 24.44
C TYR A 72 -48.78 72.06 24.01
N LEU A 73 -47.95 72.96 24.55
CA LEU A 73 -46.53 73.03 24.23
C LEU A 73 -45.79 71.75 24.63
N LEU A 74 -46.09 71.20 25.81
CA LEU A 74 -45.43 69.99 26.30
C LEU A 74 -45.88 68.74 25.53
N SER A 75 -47.18 68.63 25.21
CA SER A 75 -47.72 67.46 24.53
C SER A 75 -47.44 67.47 23.02
N ASN A 76 -48.01 68.44 22.29
CA ASN A 76 -47.91 68.54 20.82
C ASN A 76 -46.59 69.14 20.36
N GLY A 77 -45.97 69.98 21.19
CA GLY A 77 -44.69 70.61 20.87
C GLY A 77 -43.47 69.74 21.17
N LEU A 78 -43.53 68.83 22.16
CA LEU A 78 -42.34 68.08 22.58
C LEU A 78 -42.60 66.58 22.73
N ALA A 79 -43.60 66.16 23.52
CA ALA A 79 -43.80 64.75 23.86
C ALA A 79 -44.20 63.89 22.65
N PHE A 80 -45.23 64.26 21.88
CA PHE A 80 -45.66 63.49 20.71
C PHE A 80 -44.60 63.44 19.61
N PRO A 81 -43.98 64.57 19.21
CA PRO A 81 -42.88 64.53 18.26
C PRO A 81 -41.73 63.64 18.70
N LEU A 82 -41.37 63.67 19.99
CA LEU A 82 -40.30 62.85 20.56
C LEU A 82 -40.65 61.37 20.58
N ILE A 83 -41.86 61.00 21.03
CA ILE A 83 -42.34 59.61 21.04
C ILE A 83 -42.39 59.07 19.62
N SER A 84 -42.93 59.84 18.66
CA SER A 84 -42.97 59.44 17.25
C SER A 84 -41.57 59.32 16.63
N ALA A 85 -40.62 60.20 17.01
CA ALA A 85 -39.24 60.10 16.54
C ALA A 85 -38.54 58.85 17.09
N VAL A 86 -38.70 58.56 18.38
CA VAL A 86 -38.17 57.34 19.00
C VAL A 86 -38.80 56.10 18.38
N ALA A 87 -40.12 56.09 18.20
CA ALA A 87 -40.83 55.01 17.53
C ALA A 87 -40.32 54.82 16.11
N PHE A 88 -40.14 55.88 15.33
CA PHE A 88 -39.59 55.82 13.98
C PHE A 88 -38.17 55.24 13.96
N ILE A 89 -37.29 55.66 14.87
CA ILE A 89 -35.90 55.16 14.94
C ILE A 89 -35.85 53.68 15.32
N ILE A 90 -36.80 53.19 16.12
CA ILE A 90 -36.88 51.78 16.51
C ILE A 90 -37.53 50.94 15.40
N LEU A 91 -38.57 51.47 14.73
CA LEU A 91 -39.32 50.73 13.72
C LEU A 91 -38.62 50.72 12.36
N TYR A 92 -37.89 51.78 12.00
CA TYR A 92 -37.23 51.93 10.69
C TYR A 92 -36.14 50.87 10.40
N PRO A 93 -35.30 50.44 11.35
CA PRO A 93 -34.31 49.38 11.14
C PRO A 93 -34.92 48.03 10.72
N ILE A 94 -36.14 47.72 11.19
CA ILE A 94 -36.77 46.41 10.94
C ILE A 94 -37.00 46.14 9.44
N PRO A 95 -37.73 46.98 8.67
CA PRO A 95 -37.87 46.79 7.23
C PRO A 95 -36.55 47.01 6.48
N SER A 96 -35.67 47.89 6.99
CA SER A 96 -34.36 48.14 6.39
C SER A 96 -33.46 46.90 6.40
N GLU A 97 -33.36 46.21 7.54
CA GLU A 97 -32.61 44.95 7.66
C GLU A 97 -33.18 43.86 6.76
N PHE A 98 -34.51 43.76 6.67
CA PHE A 98 -35.17 42.79 5.81
C PHE A 98 -34.83 43.05 4.33
N MET A 99 -34.95 44.30 3.89
CA MET A 99 -34.62 44.68 2.52
C MET A 99 -33.12 44.49 2.22
N TYR A 100 -32.26 44.80 3.18
CA TYR A 100 -30.81 44.60 3.05
C TYR A 100 -30.46 43.11 2.91
N LYS A 101 -31.04 42.24 3.76
CA LYS A 101 -30.87 40.77 3.65
C LYS A 101 -31.36 40.25 2.30
N TYR A 102 -32.52 40.72 1.83
CA TYR A 102 -33.05 40.35 0.52
C TYR A 102 -32.13 40.79 -0.62
N TRP A 103 -31.62 42.02 -0.56
CA TRP A 103 -30.70 42.57 -1.54
C TRP A 103 -29.38 41.79 -1.58
N LEU A 104 -28.77 41.51 -0.42
CA LEU A 104 -27.53 40.75 -0.32
C LEU A 104 -27.70 39.32 -0.86
N LYS A 105 -28.83 38.66 -0.56
CA LYS A 105 -29.15 37.34 -1.11
C LYS A 105 -29.28 37.38 -2.63
N SER A 106 -29.89 38.43 -3.18
CA SER A 106 -30.04 38.62 -4.62
C SER A 106 -28.69 38.89 -5.29
N GLN A 107 -27.83 39.70 -4.67
CA GLN A 107 -26.49 39.98 -5.15
C GLN A 107 -25.61 38.72 -5.17
N ASN A 108 -25.68 37.90 -4.12
CA ASN A 108 -24.98 36.61 -4.07
C ASN A 108 -25.46 35.68 -5.19
N LYS A 109 -26.77 35.54 -5.39
CA LYS A 109 -27.32 34.74 -6.48
C LYS A 109 -26.85 35.21 -7.86
N LEU A 110 -26.80 36.53 -8.09
CA LEU A 110 -26.29 37.10 -9.33
C LEU A 110 -24.79 36.82 -9.52
N ARG A 111 -24.01 36.90 -8.45
CA ARG A 111 -22.58 36.56 -8.46
C ARG A 111 -22.38 35.08 -8.78
N ASP A 112 -23.15 34.20 -8.16
CA ASP A 112 -23.06 32.75 -8.37
C ASP A 112 -23.44 32.39 -9.81
N ALA A 113 -24.54 32.95 -10.33
CA ALA A 113 -24.95 32.77 -11.72
C ALA A 113 -23.91 33.30 -12.72
N ARG A 114 -23.27 34.44 -12.41
CA ARG A 114 -22.18 34.99 -13.22
C ARG A 114 -20.96 34.07 -13.24
N ASN A 115 -20.55 33.57 -12.07
CA ASN A 115 -19.42 32.64 -11.93
C ASN A 115 -19.67 31.32 -12.69
N GLU A 116 -20.91 30.84 -12.69
CA GLU A 116 -21.33 29.67 -13.47
C GLU A 116 -21.19 29.91 -14.99
N ILE A 117 -21.66 31.06 -15.48
CA ILE A 117 -21.58 31.43 -16.90
C ILE A 117 -20.12 31.64 -17.34
N GLU A 118 -19.32 32.36 -16.55
CA GLU A 118 -17.94 32.69 -16.88
C GLU A 118 -16.98 31.50 -16.66
N LYS A 119 -17.44 30.38 -16.07
CA LYS A 119 -16.63 29.21 -15.67
C LYS A 119 -15.44 29.54 -14.76
N THR A 120 -15.38 30.76 -14.26
CA THR A 120 -14.38 31.27 -13.33
C THR A 120 -14.97 31.20 -11.93
N LEU A 121 -14.86 30.03 -11.31
CA LEU A 121 -15.18 29.88 -9.89
C LEU A 121 -14.15 30.70 -9.08
N LEU A 122 -14.49 31.95 -8.75
CA LEU A 122 -13.81 32.71 -7.71
C LEU A 122 -14.05 31.98 -6.38
N LEU A 123 -13.07 31.17 -5.97
CA LEU A 123 -13.11 30.43 -4.72
C LEU A 123 -13.28 31.39 -3.55
N SER A 124 -14.16 31.03 -2.62
CA SER A 124 -14.23 31.68 -1.31
C SER A 124 -12.88 31.56 -0.58
N VAL A 125 -12.59 32.47 0.36
CA VAL A 125 -11.39 32.41 1.21
C VAL A 125 -11.30 31.06 1.92
N ASP A 126 -12.43 30.54 2.41
CA ASP A 126 -12.51 29.24 3.08
C ASP A 126 -12.22 28.07 2.13
N GLU A 127 -12.72 28.14 0.91
CA GLU A 127 -12.48 27.12 -0.12
C GLU A 127 -11.01 27.13 -0.58
N SER A 128 -10.43 28.32 -0.75
CA SER A 128 -9.00 28.49 -1.03
C SER A 128 -8.13 27.91 0.09
N ALA A 129 -8.50 28.17 1.35
CA ALA A 129 -7.80 27.59 2.50
C ALA A 129 -7.90 26.06 2.53
N LYS A 130 -9.07 25.50 2.20
CA LYS A 130 -9.27 24.05 2.13
C LYS A 130 -8.42 23.42 1.01
N ILE A 131 -8.41 24.01 -0.17
CA ILE A 131 -7.58 23.53 -1.29
C ILE A 131 -6.10 23.57 -0.91
N LYS A 132 -5.62 24.66 -0.31
CA LYS A 132 -4.23 24.75 0.15
C LYS A 132 -3.87 23.66 1.16
N ARG A 133 -4.76 23.34 2.10
CA ARG A 133 -4.54 22.25 3.06
C ARG A 133 -4.43 20.90 2.35
N VAL A 134 -5.36 20.60 1.44
CA VAL A 134 -5.34 19.35 0.67
C VAL A 134 -4.08 19.26 -0.19
N SER A 135 -3.67 20.34 -0.87
CA SER A 135 -2.43 20.37 -1.64
C SER A 135 -1.20 20.13 -0.76
N PHE A 136 -1.16 20.73 0.43
CA PHE A 136 -0.05 20.54 1.37
C PHE A 136 0.00 19.10 1.91
N GLU A 137 -1.15 18.50 2.23
CA GLU A 137 -1.23 17.10 2.63
C GLU A 137 -0.76 16.14 1.53
N GLN A 138 -1.16 16.42 0.28
CA GLN A 138 -0.70 15.65 -0.89
C GLN A 138 0.81 15.80 -1.10
N GLU A 139 1.35 17.01 -1.01
CA GLU A 139 2.78 17.27 -1.12
C GLU A 139 3.57 16.51 -0.04
N LYS A 140 3.12 16.57 1.21
CA LYS A 140 3.71 15.79 2.30
C LYS A 140 3.68 14.29 2.00
N HIS A 141 2.55 13.76 1.54
CA HIS A 141 2.43 12.36 1.18
C HIS A 141 3.40 11.97 0.04
N PHE A 142 3.58 12.84 -0.96
CA PHE A 142 4.57 12.61 -2.01
C PHE A 142 6.01 12.63 -1.50
N LEU A 143 6.34 13.55 -0.59
CA LEU A 143 7.67 13.59 0.04
C LEU A 143 7.94 12.33 0.87
N ASP A 144 6.95 11.85 1.61
CA ASP A 144 7.06 10.59 2.36
C ASP A 144 7.27 9.40 1.42
N LEU A 145 6.53 9.34 0.30
CA LEU A 145 6.71 8.31 -0.72
C LEU A 145 8.09 8.35 -1.37
N ILE A 146 8.61 9.54 -1.68
CA ILE A 146 9.97 9.70 -2.23
C ILE A 146 10.99 9.18 -1.22
N SER A 147 10.88 9.57 0.06
CA SER A 147 11.79 9.10 1.10
C SER A 147 11.78 7.57 1.26
N ILE A 148 10.60 6.94 1.18
CA ILE A 148 10.49 5.47 1.22
C ILE A 148 11.16 4.85 -0.01
N LYS A 149 10.94 5.42 -1.20
CA LYS A 149 11.54 4.92 -2.45
C LYS A 149 13.05 5.06 -2.45
N ASP A 150 13.59 6.15 -1.94
CA ASP A 150 15.03 6.36 -1.84
C ASP A 150 15.68 5.33 -0.92
N LYS A 151 15.04 5.00 0.23
CA LYS A 151 15.49 3.91 1.10
C LYS A 151 15.48 2.56 0.39
N MET A 152 14.41 2.25 -0.35
CA MET A 152 14.33 1.00 -1.12
C MET A 152 15.41 0.92 -2.22
N ILE A 153 15.73 2.04 -2.86
CA ILE A 153 16.80 2.11 -3.87
C ILE A 153 18.16 1.84 -3.21
N GLU A 154 18.42 2.45 -2.05
CA GLU A 154 19.66 2.23 -1.32
C GLU A 154 19.80 0.77 -0.86
N ASP A 155 18.75 0.20 -0.28
CA ASP A 155 18.72 -1.22 0.12
C ASP A 155 18.95 -2.15 -1.08
N SER A 156 18.31 -1.86 -2.22
CA SER A 156 18.50 -2.64 -3.45
C SER A 156 19.91 -2.50 -4.01
N LYS A 157 20.55 -1.35 -3.85
CA LYS A 157 21.92 -1.11 -4.27
C LYS A 157 22.89 -1.92 -3.40
N ILE A 158 22.70 -1.90 -2.08
CA ILE A 158 23.48 -2.72 -1.13
C ILE A 158 23.35 -4.21 -1.48
N GLN A 159 22.13 -4.68 -1.77
CA GLN A 159 21.91 -6.07 -2.19
C GLN A 159 22.65 -6.38 -3.50
N ASN A 160 22.59 -5.51 -4.50
CA ASN A 160 23.31 -5.70 -5.76
C ASN A 160 24.84 -5.70 -5.57
N GLU A 161 25.37 -4.83 -4.71
CA GLU A 161 26.79 -4.84 -4.35
C GLU A 161 27.20 -6.16 -3.67
N SER A 162 26.37 -6.66 -2.74
CA SER A 162 26.63 -7.97 -2.12
C SER A 162 26.57 -9.13 -3.12
N LEU A 163 25.60 -9.13 -4.04
CA LEU A 163 25.44 -10.16 -5.05
C LEU A 163 26.59 -10.14 -6.06
N THR A 164 27.04 -8.95 -6.46
CA THR A 164 28.20 -8.81 -7.35
C THR A 164 29.49 -9.30 -6.67
N ALA A 165 29.69 -8.99 -5.39
CA ALA A 165 30.80 -9.55 -4.60
C ALA A 165 30.73 -11.08 -4.47
N HIS A 166 29.53 -11.65 -4.26
CA HIS A 166 29.37 -13.10 -4.25
C HIS A 166 29.65 -13.73 -5.62
N ALA A 167 29.26 -13.08 -6.71
CA ALA A 167 29.53 -13.54 -8.07
C ALA A 167 31.04 -13.53 -8.39
N THR A 168 31.79 -12.53 -7.93
CA THR A 168 33.25 -12.50 -8.11
C THR A 168 33.93 -13.63 -7.34
N VAL A 169 33.55 -13.86 -6.08
CA VAL A 169 34.08 -14.96 -5.27
C VAL A 169 33.75 -16.33 -5.90
N LEU A 170 32.52 -16.52 -6.39
CA LEU A 170 32.14 -17.75 -7.07
C LEU A 170 32.92 -17.95 -8.37
N LYS A 171 33.20 -16.88 -9.11
CA LYS A 171 34.00 -16.93 -10.33
C LYS A 171 35.45 -17.34 -10.04
N GLU A 172 36.06 -16.78 -9.00
CA GLU A 172 37.39 -17.16 -8.54
C GLU A 172 37.44 -18.63 -8.11
N LYS A 173 36.46 -19.08 -7.32
CA LYS A 173 36.37 -20.48 -6.89
C LYS A 173 36.14 -21.44 -8.05
N ASN A 174 35.32 -21.07 -9.03
CA ASN A 174 35.17 -21.85 -10.27
C ASN A 174 36.49 -21.91 -11.03
N HIS A 175 37.23 -20.82 -11.12
CA HIS A 175 38.54 -20.81 -11.77
C HIS A 175 39.53 -21.75 -11.05
N GLU A 176 39.59 -21.70 -9.72
CA GLU A 176 40.40 -22.61 -8.91
C GLU A 176 40.01 -24.07 -9.12
N LEU A 177 38.71 -24.38 -9.12
CA LEU A 177 38.20 -25.74 -9.37
C LEU A 177 38.53 -26.22 -10.78
N THR A 178 38.43 -25.36 -11.80
CA THR A 178 38.84 -25.72 -13.16
C THR A 178 40.35 -25.98 -13.26
N GLY A 179 41.18 -25.23 -12.51
CA GLY A 179 42.61 -25.49 -12.41
C GLY A 179 42.90 -26.86 -11.80
N LYS A 180 42.29 -27.16 -10.64
CA LYS A 180 42.41 -28.46 -9.97
C LYS A 180 41.90 -29.62 -10.83
N LEU A 181 40.83 -29.41 -11.59
CA LEU A 181 40.29 -30.41 -12.52
C LEU A 181 41.31 -30.75 -13.62
N ASN A 182 41.95 -29.73 -14.19
CA ASN A 182 42.98 -29.92 -15.21
C ASN A 182 44.21 -30.64 -14.65
N GLU A 183 44.69 -30.26 -13.47
CA GLU A 183 45.79 -30.97 -12.78
C GLU A 183 45.45 -32.44 -12.51
N LEU A 184 44.23 -32.70 -12.02
CA LEU A 184 43.75 -34.06 -11.78
C LEU A 184 43.68 -34.87 -13.09
N ASN A 185 43.25 -34.24 -14.17
CA ASN A 185 43.14 -34.88 -15.48
C ASN A 185 44.51 -35.19 -16.09
N GLU A 186 45.50 -34.31 -15.92
CA GLU A 186 46.90 -34.57 -16.28
C GLU A 186 47.48 -35.74 -15.48
N LYS A 187 47.22 -35.76 -14.17
CA LYS A 187 47.62 -36.86 -13.30
C LYS A 187 46.95 -38.18 -13.69
N HIS A 188 45.66 -38.14 -14.03
CA HIS A 188 44.94 -39.32 -14.51
C HIS A 188 45.51 -39.79 -15.86
N SER A 189 45.83 -38.89 -16.78
CA SER A 189 46.48 -39.21 -18.07
C SER A 189 47.82 -39.91 -17.86
N THR A 190 48.65 -39.41 -16.95
CA THR A 190 49.93 -40.07 -16.58
C THR A 190 49.70 -41.43 -15.95
N SER A 191 48.81 -41.55 -14.95
CA SER A 191 48.49 -42.87 -14.36
C SER A 191 47.88 -43.84 -15.37
N THR A 192 47.10 -43.39 -16.35
CA THR A 192 46.60 -44.27 -17.43
C THR A 192 47.70 -44.74 -18.37
N LYS A 193 48.73 -43.91 -18.64
CA LYS A 193 49.91 -44.34 -19.39
C LYS A 193 50.70 -45.38 -18.62
N GLU A 194 50.97 -45.13 -17.34
CA GLU A 194 51.63 -46.10 -16.44
C GLU A 194 50.85 -47.44 -16.39
N LEU A 195 49.53 -47.39 -16.28
CA LEU A 195 48.68 -48.58 -16.33
C LEU A 195 48.77 -49.30 -17.68
N SER A 196 48.86 -48.58 -18.80
CA SER A 196 49.01 -49.18 -20.13
C SER A 196 50.36 -49.90 -20.27
N GLU A 197 51.44 -49.31 -19.76
CA GLU A 197 52.78 -49.92 -19.72
C GLU A 197 52.78 -51.17 -18.83
N ILE A 198 52.19 -51.10 -17.64
CA ILE A 198 52.03 -52.27 -16.74
C ILE A 198 51.20 -53.36 -17.41
N THR A 199 50.16 -52.99 -18.16
CA THR A 199 49.31 -53.95 -18.90
C THR A 199 50.11 -54.64 -20.01
N GLU A 200 50.96 -53.91 -20.72
CA GLU A 200 51.84 -54.45 -21.74
C GLU A 200 52.85 -55.44 -21.14
N VAL A 201 53.51 -55.07 -20.04
CA VAL A 201 54.41 -55.95 -19.28
C VAL A 201 53.68 -57.19 -18.75
N CYS A 202 52.45 -57.04 -18.23
CA CYS A 202 51.63 -58.17 -17.81
C CYS A 202 51.29 -59.11 -18.98
N ASN A 203 51.04 -58.57 -20.17
CA ASN A 203 50.77 -59.36 -21.36
C ASN A 203 52.01 -60.10 -21.84
N GLU A 204 53.19 -59.47 -21.78
CA GLU A 204 54.46 -60.15 -22.03
C GLU A 204 54.71 -61.27 -21.03
N MET A 205 54.58 -61.01 -19.73
CA MET A 205 54.70 -62.04 -18.69
C MET A 205 53.67 -63.17 -18.88
N LYS A 206 52.45 -62.87 -19.35
CA LYS A 206 51.46 -63.89 -19.69
C LYS A 206 51.88 -64.74 -20.89
N ARG A 207 52.48 -64.13 -21.92
CA ARG A 207 53.03 -64.86 -23.07
C ARG A 207 54.19 -65.74 -22.65
N GLU A 208 55.08 -65.23 -21.82
CA GLU A 208 56.20 -65.98 -21.26
C GLU A 208 55.71 -67.12 -20.36
N ASN A 209 54.72 -66.86 -19.50
CA ASN A 209 54.07 -67.90 -18.71
C ASN A 209 53.31 -68.92 -19.58
N ALA A 210 52.72 -68.53 -20.70
CA ALA A 210 52.08 -69.45 -21.63
C ALA A 210 53.11 -70.32 -22.37
N ASP A 211 54.24 -69.75 -22.77
CA ASP A 211 55.38 -70.48 -23.34
C ASP A 211 55.96 -71.45 -22.31
N LEU A 212 56.22 -70.99 -21.08
CA LEU A 212 56.64 -71.82 -19.96
C LEU A 212 55.62 -72.92 -19.66
N ASN A 213 54.33 -72.61 -19.58
CA ASN A 213 53.27 -73.61 -19.39
C ASN A 213 53.21 -74.59 -20.56
N SER A 214 53.48 -74.16 -21.80
CA SER A 214 53.54 -75.09 -22.93
C SER A 214 54.74 -76.03 -22.81
N LYS A 215 55.90 -75.54 -22.37
CA LYS A 215 57.09 -76.34 -22.04
C LYS A 215 56.83 -77.27 -20.85
N LEU A 216 56.15 -76.77 -19.83
CA LEU A 216 55.75 -77.51 -18.65
C LEU A 216 54.69 -78.55 -19.02
N LYS A 217 53.80 -78.29 -19.98
CA LYS A 217 52.87 -79.27 -20.55
C LYS A 217 53.59 -80.33 -21.36
N VAL A 218 54.64 -80.01 -22.13
CA VAL A 218 55.52 -81.02 -22.74
C VAL A 218 56.21 -81.88 -21.67
N PHE A 219 56.56 -81.29 -20.52
CA PHE A 219 57.08 -82.01 -19.35
C PHE A 219 56.00 -82.83 -18.61
N ASN A 220 54.79 -82.31 -18.45
CA ASN A 220 53.67 -82.99 -17.81
C ASN A 220 53.08 -84.08 -18.72
N ASP A 221 53.11 -83.91 -20.03
CA ASP A 221 52.80 -84.92 -21.04
C ASP A 221 53.90 -86.01 -21.07
N SER A 222 55.09 -85.73 -20.52
CA SER A 222 56.13 -86.73 -20.27
C SER A 222 56.02 -87.44 -18.90
N GLU A 223 55.24 -86.91 -17.96
CA GLU A 223 55.18 -87.42 -16.57
C GLU A 223 53.79 -87.83 -16.08
N ILE A 224 52.70 -87.49 -16.77
CA ILE A 224 51.33 -87.77 -16.31
C ILE A 224 50.51 -88.46 -17.42
N SER A 225 50.83 -89.73 -17.60
CA SER A 225 49.99 -90.74 -18.25
C SER A 225 48.97 -91.38 -17.29
N LEU A 226 48.67 -90.76 -16.13
CA LEU A 226 47.75 -91.33 -15.14
C LEU A 226 46.86 -90.25 -14.49
N LEU A 227 45.54 -90.46 -14.63
CA LEU A 227 44.38 -89.77 -14.01
C LEU A 227 43.76 -88.66 -14.86
N ARG A 228 42.86 -88.97 -15.80
CA ARG A 228 41.40 -89.27 -15.66
C ARG A 228 40.56 -88.20 -14.93
N LEU A 229 39.61 -87.69 -15.72
CA LEU A 229 38.15 -87.62 -15.48
C LEU A 229 37.52 -86.49 -14.64
N SER A 230 36.34 -86.10 -15.16
CA SER A 230 35.23 -85.33 -14.57
C SER A 230 35.52 -83.85 -14.30
N GLY A 231 34.80 -82.86 -14.82
CA GLY A 231 33.42 -82.85 -15.28
C GLY A 231 32.51 -82.48 -14.11
N GLU A 232 32.08 -81.21 -14.04
CA GLU A 232 30.74 -80.84 -13.56
C GLU A 232 30.47 -79.36 -13.83
N LYS A 233 29.44 -79.12 -14.64
CA LYS A 233 28.74 -77.83 -14.72
C LYS A 233 27.69 -77.87 -13.62
N SER A 234 27.80 -77.00 -12.62
CA SER A 234 26.74 -76.78 -11.65
C SER A 234 25.80 -75.69 -12.18
N ASP A 235 24.52 -76.03 -12.24
CA ASP A 235 23.39 -75.16 -12.56
C ASP A 235 23.31 -73.99 -11.58
N GLU A 236 23.67 -72.79 -12.05
CA GLU A 236 23.32 -71.52 -11.41
C GLU A 236 22.02 -71.00 -12.05
N LYS A 237 20.93 -71.70 -11.76
CA LYS A 237 19.56 -71.37 -12.21
C LYS A 237 18.71 -71.02 -11.01
N GLN A 238 18.94 -69.84 -10.42
CA GLN A 238 17.92 -69.19 -9.58
C GLN A 238 18.09 -67.69 -9.34
N THR A 239 19.16 -67.04 -9.83
CA THR A 239 19.35 -65.58 -9.65
C THR A 239 18.93 -64.71 -10.84
N LYS A 240 18.61 -65.31 -12.00
CA LYS A 240 18.32 -64.55 -13.24
C LYS A 240 16.93 -63.90 -13.34
N SER A 241 15.97 -64.19 -12.44
CA SER A 241 14.65 -63.54 -12.51
C SER A 241 14.62 -62.17 -11.83
N LEU A 242 15.47 -61.93 -10.83
CA LEU A 242 15.48 -60.67 -10.08
C LEU A 242 16.20 -59.55 -10.85
N ASP A 243 17.33 -59.87 -11.50
CA ASP A 243 18.12 -58.93 -12.31
C ASP A 243 17.35 -58.39 -13.53
N PHE A 244 16.34 -59.12 -14.02
CA PHE A 244 15.51 -58.68 -15.15
C PHE A 244 14.53 -57.56 -14.76
N HIS A 245 14.04 -57.57 -13.52
CA HIS A 245 13.08 -56.57 -13.03
C HIS A 245 13.74 -55.43 -12.25
N LEU A 246 14.92 -55.68 -11.65
CA LEU A 246 15.70 -54.73 -10.87
C LEU A 246 17.16 -54.72 -11.37
N PRO A 247 17.48 -53.95 -12.43
CA PRO A 247 18.80 -53.98 -13.08
C PRO A 247 19.94 -53.41 -12.21
N ASN A 248 19.62 -52.86 -11.03
CA ASN A 248 20.59 -52.31 -10.11
C ASN A 248 20.64 -53.14 -8.84
N LYS A 249 21.83 -53.67 -8.49
CA LYS A 249 22.09 -54.40 -7.26
C LYS A 249 21.55 -53.68 -6.01
N LEU A 250 21.70 -52.36 -5.96
CA LEU A 250 21.19 -51.54 -4.85
C LEU A 250 19.66 -51.54 -4.75
N GLN A 251 18.96 -51.59 -5.89
CA GLN A 251 17.49 -51.72 -5.90
C GLN A 251 17.07 -53.09 -5.41
N SER A 252 17.78 -54.14 -5.81
CA SER A 252 17.57 -55.51 -5.32
C SER A 252 17.78 -55.59 -3.80
N ASP A 253 18.87 -55.02 -3.27
CA ASP A 253 19.17 -55.04 -1.83
C ASP A 253 18.08 -54.30 -1.02
N ILE A 254 17.64 -53.13 -1.48
CA ILE A 254 16.55 -52.37 -0.85
C ILE A 254 15.22 -53.13 -0.92
N PHE A 255 14.94 -53.78 -2.05
CA PHE A 255 13.72 -54.56 -2.23
C PHE A 255 13.70 -55.79 -1.31
N MET A 256 14.81 -56.53 -1.22
CA MET A 256 14.98 -57.67 -0.30
C MET A 256 14.82 -57.27 1.18
N ALA A 257 15.36 -56.10 1.55
CA ALA A 257 15.20 -55.56 2.90
C ALA A 257 13.73 -55.26 3.23
N LEU A 258 12.96 -54.76 2.24
CA LEU A 258 11.53 -54.49 2.42
C LEU A 258 10.68 -55.77 2.46
N VAL A 259 10.98 -56.77 1.64
CA VAL A 259 10.30 -58.07 1.68
C VAL A 259 10.47 -58.73 3.04
N SER A 260 11.67 -58.65 3.63
CA SER A 260 11.98 -59.28 4.92
C SER A 260 11.32 -58.57 6.12
N ASN A 261 11.08 -57.26 6.03
CA ASN A 261 10.65 -56.44 7.16
C ASN A 261 9.20 -55.89 7.04
N GLY A 262 8.57 -56.03 5.87
CA GLY A 262 7.23 -55.52 5.57
C GLY A 262 7.16 -54.00 5.38
N SER A 263 7.57 -53.23 6.39
CA SER A 263 7.75 -51.77 6.27
C SER A 263 9.05 -51.31 6.91
N LEU A 264 9.71 -50.34 6.27
CA LEU A 264 11.00 -49.84 6.72
C LEU A 264 11.07 -48.31 6.62
N ARG A 265 11.64 -47.65 7.62
CA ARG A 265 11.97 -46.22 7.52
C ARG A 265 13.21 -46.03 6.66
N SER A 266 13.22 -44.99 5.83
CA SER A 266 14.33 -44.66 4.93
C SER A 266 15.69 -44.56 5.64
N GLU A 267 15.71 -44.07 6.89
CA GLU A 267 16.91 -43.94 7.72
C GLU A 267 17.56 -45.28 8.08
N ARG A 268 16.74 -46.34 8.27
CA ARG A 268 17.21 -47.68 8.65
C ARG A 268 17.70 -48.50 7.46
N LEU A 269 17.48 -48.07 6.23
CA LEU A 269 17.95 -48.79 5.04
C LEU A 269 19.48 -48.97 5.01
N LYS A 270 20.23 -48.07 5.66
CA LYS A 270 21.69 -48.18 5.78
C LYS A 270 22.15 -49.44 6.52
N GLU A 271 21.31 -50.02 7.35
CA GLU A 271 21.62 -51.25 8.10
C GLU A 271 21.54 -52.49 7.21
N TYR A 272 20.79 -52.43 6.10
CA TYR A 272 20.51 -53.56 5.21
C TYR A 272 21.25 -53.47 3.87
N VAL A 273 21.70 -52.28 3.50
CA VAL A 273 22.43 -52.01 2.26
C VAL A 273 23.92 -51.87 2.58
N SER A 274 24.78 -52.47 1.75
CA SER A 274 26.25 -52.40 1.93
C SER A 274 26.72 -50.96 2.21
N SER A 275 27.57 -50.81 3.23
CA SER A 275 28.06 -49.53 3.77
C SER A 275 28.83 -48.66 2.77
N GLU A 276 29.16 -49.20 1.61
CA GLU A 276 29.87 -48.50 0.53
C GLU A 276 28.95 -47.56 -0.28
N ASN A 277 27.63 -47.66 -0.13
CA ASN A 277 26.69 -46.84 -0.89
C ASN A 277 26.42 -45.47 -0.24
N ASN A 278 26.65 -44.39 -0.98
CA ASN A 278 26.29 -43.03 -0.56
C ASN A 278 24.76 -42.88 -0.42
N GLN A 279 24.30 -42.08 0.56
CA GLN A 279 22.89 -41.74 0.79
C GLN A 279 22.18 -41.28 -0.49
N LEU A 280 22.88 -40.53 -1.35
CA LEU A 280 22.32 -40.06 -2.61
C LEU A 280 21.94 -41.23 -3.54
N SER A 281 22.79 -42.26 -3.62
CA SER A 281 22.54 -43.46 -4.43
C SER A 281 21.34 -44.25 -3.90
N ILE A 282 21.21 -44.35 -2.57
CA ILE A 282 20.05 -44.97 -1.91
C ILE A 282 18.76 -44.22 -2.26
N ASN A 283 18.76 -42.89 -2.14
CA ASN A 283 17.59 -42.07 -2.47
C ASN A 283 17.19 -42.17 -3.95
N ILE A 284 18.17 -42.23 -4.87
CA ILE A 284 17.90 -42.45 -6.31
C ILE A 284 17.31 -43.83 -6.56
N ALA A 285 17.82 -44.87 -5.89
CA ALA A 285 17.30 -46.23 -6.02
C ALA A 285 15.86 -46.35 -5.49
N ILE A 286 15.57 -45.77 -4.32
CA ILE A 286 14.21 -45.69 -3.75
C ILE A 286 13.27 -45.00 -4.73
N ARG A 287 13.66 -43.83 -5.25
CA ARG A 287 12.83 -43.06 -6.20
C ARG A 287 12.47 -43.89 -7.42
N LYS A 288 13.43 -44.63 -8.00
CA LYS A 288 13.18 -45.51 -9.14
C LYS A 288 12.22 -46.67 -8.79
N LEU A 289 12.33 -47.26 -7.60
CA LEU A 289 11.41 -48.30 -7.14
C LEU A 289 9.98 -47.76 -6.93
N VAL A 290 9.85 -46.51 -6.47
CA VAL A 290 8.58 -45.79 -6.37
C VAL A 290 7.99 -45.50 -7.75
N GLU A 291 8.80 -45.01 -8.69
CA GLU A 291 8.40 -44.74 -10.08
C GLU A 291 7.93 -46.02 -10.80
N GLN A 292 8.52 -47.18 -10.49
CA GLN A 292 8.10 -48.49 -11.02
C GLN A 292 6.86 -49.07 -10.32
N ASN A 293 6.37 -48.39 -9.27
CA ASN A 293 5.23 -48.79 -8.44
C ASN A 293 5.45 -50.12 -7.70
N TYR A 294 6.69 -50.47 -7.33
CA TYR A 294 6.97 -51.63 -6.48
C TYR A 294 6.88 -51.29 -4.99
N ILE A 295 7.18 -50.04 -4.64
CA ILE A 295 7.11 -49.52 -3.27
C ILE A 295 6.38 -48.18 -3.25
N THR A 296 5.76 -47.83 -2.13
CA THR A 296 5.18 -46.51 -1.87
C THR A 296 5.82 -45.90 -0.63
N MET A 297 5.98 -44.57 -0.67
CA MET A 297 6.48 -43.79 0.46
C MET A 297 5.30 -43.11 1.14
N THR A 298 5.11 -43.41 2.42
CA THR A 298 4.10 -42.75 3.27
C THR A 298 4.72 -41.51 3.94
N GLY A 299 3.89 -40.57 4.42
CA GLY A 299 4.33 -39.24 4.86
C GLY A 299 5.32 -39.16 6.04
N ASN A 300 5.74 -40.28 6.62
CA ASN A 300 6.76 -40.38 7.66
C ASN A 300 8.06 -41.03 7.15
N ASP A 301 8.34 -40.94 5.85
CA ASP A 301 9.45 -41.64 5.17
C ASP A 301 9.47 -43.16 5.40
N GLU A 302 8.30 -43.73 5.69
CA GLU A 302 8.10 -45.17 5.82
C GLU A 302 7.77 -45.74 4.44
N LEU A 303 8.63 -46.63 3.98
CA LEU A 303 8.53 -47.36 2.73
C LEU A 303 7.71 -48.63 2.97
N ARG A 304 6.71 -48.86 2.11
CA ARG A 304 5.88 -50.05 2.10
C ARG A 304 5.85 -50.67 0.71
N MET A 305 5.75 -51.99 0.65
CA MET A 305 5.49 -52.65 -0.63
C MET A 305 4.09 -52.31 -1.14
N THR A 306 3.96 -52.13 -2.44
CA THR A 306 2.65 -52.09 -3.09
C THR A 306 2.21 -53.51 -3.40
N LYS A 307 0.94 -53.70 -3.77
CA LYS A 307 0.44 -54.98 -4.28
C LYS A 307 1.28 -55.53 -5.45
N LYS A 308 1.77 -54.64 -6.34
CA LYS A 308 2.65 -55.02 -7.46
C LYS A 308 4.03 -55.47 -6.98
N GLY A 309 4.56 -54.85 -5.92
CA GLY A 309 5.80 -55.30 -5.27
C GLY A 309 5.63 -56.65 -4.58
N GLU A 310 4.50 -56.88 -3.90
CA GLU A 310 4.16 -58.17 -3.29
C GLU A 310 4.04 -59.28 -4.35
N ASP A 311 3.34 -59.02 -5.45
CA ASP A 311 3.23 -59.98 -6.57
C ASP A 311 4.61 -60.31 -7.16
N LEU A 312 5.51 -59.33 -7.27
CA LEU A 312 6.89 -59.54 -7.71
C LEU A 312 7.70 -60.37 -6.71
N ALA A 313 7.53 -60.11 -5.41
CA ALA A 313 8.21 -60.89 -4.35
C ALA A 313 7.78 -62.36 -4.39
N VAL A 314 6.48 -62.64 -4.56
CA VAL A 314 5.94 -64.00 -4.74
C VAL A 314 6.47 -64.63 -6.02
N PHE A 315 6.50 -63.89 -7.13
CA PHE A 315 7.03 -64.37 -8.41
C PHE A 315 8.52 -64.76 -8.32
N CYS A 316 9.30 -64.02 -7.52
CA CYS A 316 10.71 -64.30 -7.26
C CYS A 316 10.94 -65.36 -6.17
N GLY A 317 9.89 -65.88 -5.52
CA GLY A 317 10.01 -66.86 -4.44
C GLY A 317 10.58 -66.28 -3.13
N LEU A 318 10.37 -64.99 -2.88
CA LEU A 318 10.91 -64.24 -1.74
C LEU A 318 9.89 -64.03 -0.61
N ALA A 319 8.59 -64.17 -0.91
CA ALA A 319 7.46 -63.99 0.01
C ALA A 319 6.68 -65.30 0.19
#